data_AF-A0A8W7PL26-F1
#
_entry.id   AF-A0A8W7PL26-F1
#
_cell.length_a   1.000
_cell.length_b   1.000
_cell.length_c   1.000
_cell.angle_alpha   90.00
_cell.angle_beta   90.00
_cell.angle_gamma   90.00
#
_symmetry.space_group_name_H-M   'P 1'
#
loop_
_entity.id
_entity.type
_entity.pdbx_description
1 polymer ?
#
loop_
_entity_poly.entity_id
_entity_poly.type
_entity_poly.pdbx_seq_one_letter_code
_entity_poly.pdbx_strand_id
1 'polypeptide(L)'
;LAPGFIDVHTHDDTMVIRQPQMLPKLSQGVTTVIVGNCGISASPVSLQGEPPDPMNLLGPKEAFRYPRFADYRAAVEQAEPAVNVAALVGHTALRSNHLDRLDRTATSAEISAMRTQLADSLRDGALGLSSGLAYPSAFSADSTELEQLAAELNTCGRTYTTHLRSEFQPVLEAMERSLAGWAAIPIARSSTLDLKQVTGDFEIFITWSTPHPEMAGQTLQAIAEQWQLPLMDAARKLQPAGAVYHGMDPADVENILRHPLTMVGSDGLPEDPLPHPRLWGAFPRVLGYYCRERQLFSLETAVHKMTGLSASRFALDERGLIRPGYWADLVLFDAATIHDTATFHAPIQAAAGISAVWVNGVLSWQDRAATGVRAGNPLMSDLKRFGIAGGTGGQQMPFARAVQAADGWLYVSGQTPMVNGEVIEGGIVTQSHQCIQNVMAILEEAGYGPEHVVRCGVWLDDTRDFCLVQPPCLGEGMIELSGQPLQRRFGGDTLNTAIYLARLLADSPHDVRYLSGMGQDKLSKQLLADWQAEGVDVSHIVIQPGKLPGLYMVETDAQGERSFFYWRSDSAARHYFAS
;
A
#
# COMPACT_ATOMS: atom_id res chain seq x y z
N LEU A 1 17.60 -5.79 -19.46
CA LEU A 1 17.16 -4.78 -18.47
C LEU A 1 15.72 -5.09 -18.10
N ALA A 2 15.41 -5.14 -16.81
CA ALA A 2 14.06 -5.39 -16.27
C ALA A 2 13.80 -4.45 -15.07
N PRO A 3 12.54 -4.28 -14.63
CA PRO A 3 12.28 -3.70 -13.31
C PRO A 3 12.99 -4.53 -12.24
N GLY A 4 13.44 -3.88 -11.17
CA GLY A 4 14.02 -4.54 -10.01
C GLY A 4 13.05 -5.55 -9.39
N PHE A 5 13.57 -6.68 -8.93
CA PHE A 5 12.71 -7.77 -8.44
C PHE A 5 12.13 -7.43 -7.06
N ILE A 6 10.88 -7.84 -6.84
CA ILE A 6 10.13 -7.63 -5.60
C ILE A 6 9.99 -8.99 -4.91
N ASP A 7 10.62 -9.11 -3.75
CA ASP A 7 10.57 -10.31 -2.92
C ASP A 7 9.36 -10.26 -2.00
N VAL A 8 8.30 -10.95 -2.42
CA VAL A 8 6.98 -10.90 -1.76
C VAL A 8 6.91 -11.68 -0.46
N HIS A 9 7.93 -12.48 -0.15
CA HIS A 9 7.92 -13.35 1.01
C HIS A 9 9.30 -13.38 1.66
N THR A 10 9.46 -12.58 2.70
CA THR A 10 10.71 -12.47 3.45
C THR A 10 10.50 -12.46 4.95
N HIS A 11 11.57 -12.80 5.64
CA HIS A 11 11.73 -12.70 7.09
C HIS A 11 12.89 -11.75 7.44
N ASP A 12 13.05 -10.69 6.64
CA ASP A 12 14.14 -9.72 6.76
C ASP A 12 13.82 -8.59 7.74
N ASP A 13 12.73 -8.67 8.51
CA ASP A 13 12.20 -7.62 9.39
C ASP A 13 13.27 -6.90 10.23
N THR A 14 14.15 -7.65 10.89
CA THR A 14 15.22 -7.04 11.70
C THR A 14 16.51 -6.82 10.90
N MET A 15 16.68 -7.55 9.79
CA MET A 15 17.87 -7.48 8.94
C MET A 15 17.95 -6.21 8.12
N VAL A 16 16.81 -5.69 7.67
CA VAL A 16 16.76 -4.40 6.97
C VAL A 16 17.33 -3.25 7.83
N ILE A 17 17.34 -3.41 9.16
CA ILE A 17 17.91 -2.45 10.11
C ILE A 17 19.33 -2.84 10.53
N ARG A 18 19.57 -4.11 10.87
CA ARG A 18 20.85 -4.58 11.44
C ARG A 18 21.93 -4.85 10.39
N GLN A 19 21.53 -5.26 9.19
CA GLN A 19 22.40 -5.54 8.05
C GLN A 19 21.87 -4.81 6.80
N PRO A 20 21.83 -3.46 6.83
CA PRO A 20 21.14 -2.67 5.81
C PRO A 20 21.77 -2.81 4.42
N GLN A 21 22.95 -3.42 4.29
CA GLN A 21 23.55 -3.73 2.99
C GLN A 21 22.70 -4.71 2.17
N MET A 22 21.89 -5.56 2.83
CA MET A 22 20.92 -6.47 2.20
C MET A 22 21.52 -7.30 1.05
N LEU A 23 22.78 -7.71 1.20
CA LEU A 23 23.55 -8.44 0.18
C LEU A 23 22.86 -9.72 -0.33
N PRO A 24 22.19 -10.54 0.52
CA PRO A 24 21.50 -11.72 0.02
C PRO A 24 20.45 -11.37 -1.03
N LYS A 25 19.78 -10.23 -0.89
CA LYS A 25 18.70 -9.79 -1.78
C LYS A 25 19.25 -9.03 -2.98
N LEU A 26 20.10 -8.05 -2.72
CA LEU A 26 20.64 -7.17 -3.74
C LEU A 26 21.45 -7.95 -4.79
N SER A 27 22.22 -8.96 -4.37
CA SER A 27 23.01 -9.82 -5.28
C SER A 27 22.16 -10.68 -6.24
N GLN A 28 20.86 -10.80 -5.97
CA GLN A 28 19.90 -11.52 -6.81
C GLN A 28 19.15 -10.63 -7.80
N GLY A 29 19.32 -9.30 -7.71
CA GLY A 29 18.51 -8.33 -8.48
C GLY A 29 17.25 -7.83 -7.75
N VAL A 30 17.09 -8.18 -6.46
CA VAL A 30 15.97 -7.70 -5.64
C VAL A 30 16.20 -6.24 -5.25
N THR A 31 15.19 -5.42 -5.46
CA THR A 31 15.17 -3.99 -5.11
C THR A 31 14.15 -3.66 -4.03
N THR A 32 13.21 -4.56 -3.76
CA THR A 32 12.15 -4.36 -2.75
C THR A 32 11.86 -5.67 -2.03
N VAL A 33 11.72 -5.61 -0.70
CA VAL A 33 11.32 -6.76 0.14
C VAL A 33 9.99 -6.48 0.84
N ILE A 34 9.15 -7.51 0.93
CA ILE A 34 7.94 -7.53 1.77
C ILE A 34 8.23 -8.36 3.02
N VAL A 35 8.29 -7.70 4.17
CA VAL A 35 8.58 -8.31 5.48
C VAL A 35 7.31 -8.53 6.29
N GLY A 36 7.41 -9.19 7.46
CA GLY A 36 6.27 -9.40 8.35
C GLY A 36 5.35 -10.55 7.90
N ASN A 37 5.90 -11.58 7.26
CA ASN A 37 5.15 -12.73 6.73
C ASN A 37 4.85 -13.80 7.80
N CYS A 38 4.00 -14.77 7.45
CA CYS A 38 3.76 -15.98 8.26
C CYS A 38 3.27 -15.73 9.70
N GLY A 39 2.64 -14.58 9.95
CA GLY A 39 2.18 -14.18 11.27
C GLY A 39 3.27 -13.59 12.17
N ILE A 40 4.53 -13.53 11.75
CA ILE A 40 5.63 -13.00 12.54
C ILE A 40 6.09 -11.66 11.99
N SER A 41 6.34 -10.69 12.85
CA SER A 41 6.87 -9.37 12.45
C SER A 41 7.72 -8.77 13.56
N ALA A 42 8.65 -7.86 13.21
CA ALA A 42 9.43 -7.12 14.21
C ALA A 42 8.61 -6.03 14.93
N SER A 43 7.41 -5.72 14.42
CA SER A 43 6.52 -4.68 14.94
C SER A 43 5.06 -4.94 14.55
N PRO A 44 4.08 -4.51 15.37
CA PRO A 44 4.23 -3.95 16.70
C PRO A 44 4.50 -5.05 17.73
N VAL A 45 5.51 -4.86 18.58
CA VAL A 45 5.96 -5.90 19.51
C VAL A 45 6.37 -5.31 20.86
N SER A 46 5.77 -5.81 21.94
CA SER A 46 6.02 -5.43 23.35
C SER A 46 6.20 -6.70 24.21
N LEU A 47 7.15 -7.57 23.84
CA LEU A 47 7.34 -8.87 24.50
C LEU A 47 7.67 -8.73 25.99
N GLN A 48 6.97 -9.49 26.83
CA GLN A 48 7.34 -9.65 28.25
C GLN A 48 8.46 -10.67 28.44
N GLY A 49 8.55 -11.68 27.56
CA GLY A 49 9.49 -12.79 27.63
C GLY A 49 10.41 -12.88 26.41
N GLU A 50 10.88 -14.10 26.12
CA GLU A 50 11.54 -14.42 24.86
C GLU A 50 10.51 -14.40 23.71
N PRO A 51 10.93 -14.06 22.48
CA PRO A 51 10.06 -14.18 21.31
C PRO A 51 9.59 -15.64 21.15
N PRO A 52 8.28 -15.90 21.07
CA PRO A 52 7.77 -17.26 20.92
C PRO A 52 8.11 -17.81 19.54
N ASP A 53 8.16 -19.13 19.39
CA ASP A 53 8.32 -19.76 18.08
C ASP A 53 7.10 -19.47 17.16
N PRO A 54 7.32 -19.09 15.87
CA PRO A 54 8.60 -18.93 15.17
C PRO A 54 9.08 -17.47 15.08
N MET A 55 8.61 -16.54 15.93
CA MET A 55 9.08 -15.14 15.89
C MET A 55 10.58 -15.05 16.13
N ASN A 56 11.16 -15.92 16.94
CA ASN A 56 12.60 -16.03 17.16
C ASN A 56 13.43 -16.26 15.87
N LEU A 57 12.82 -16.66 14.75
CA LEU A 57 13.49 -16.71 13.44
C LEU A 57 13.90 -15.33 12.92
N LEU A 58 13.24 -14.26 13.38
CA LEU A 58 13.59 -12.88 12.99
C LEU A 58 14.76 -12.32 13.80
N GLY A 59 15.24 -13.02 14.82
CA GLY A 59 16.39 -12.63 15.63
C GLY A 59 16.20 -12.77 17.14
N PRO A 60 17.17 -12.30 17.93
CA PRO A 60 17.13 -12.38 19.38
C PRO A 60 16.16 -11.35 19.98
N LYS A 61 15.81 -11.51 21.25
CA LYS A 61 14.86 -10.64 21.98
C LYS A 61 15.17 -9.15 21.83
N GLU A 62 16.44 -8.75 21.84
CA GLU A 62 16.85 -7.35 21.75
C GLU A 62 16.51 -6.73 20.38
N ALA A 63 16.26 -7.53 19.36
CA ALA A 63 15.82 -7.05 18.05
C ALA A 63 14.33 -6.64 18.05
N PHE A 64 13.53 -7.10 19.01
CA PHE A 64 12.11 -6.81 19.16
C PHE A 64 11.86 -5.62 20.08
N ARG A 65 12.23 -4.42 19.61
CA ARG A 65 12.17 -3.18 20.41
C ARG A 65 11.22 -2.12 19.87
N TYR A 66 10.31 -2.50 18.98
CA TYR A 66 9.42 -1.58 18.27
C TYR A 66 7.96 -1.80 18.69
N PRO A 67 7.50 -1.15 19.78
CA PRO A 67 6.15 -1.36 20.32
C PRO A 67 5.05 -0.81 19.42
N ARG A 68 5.37 0.18 18.56
CA ARG A 68 4.45 0.74 17.56
C ARG A 68 5.06 0.60 16.17
N PHE A 69 4.19 0.49 15.16
CA PHE A 69 4.63 0.40 13.77
C PHE A 69 5.37 1.66 13.29
N ALA A 70 4.96 2.85 13.73
CA ALA A 70 5.73 4.07 13.51
C ALA A 70 7.18 4.01 14.04
N ASP A 71 7.44 3.31 15.16
CA ASP A 71 8.80 3.18 15.71
C ASP A 71 9.68 2.30 14.80
N TYR A 72 9.10 1.22 14.26
CA TYR A 72 9.78 0.35 13.29
C TYR A 72 10.04 1.08 11.98
N ARG A 73 9.05 1.81 11.47
CA ARG A 73 9.19 2.64 10.27
C ARG A 73 10.35 3.62 10.42
N ALA A 74 10.40 4.38 11.52
CA ALA A 74 11.47 5.34 11.79
C ALA A 74 12.85 4.66 11.86
N ALA A 75 12.92 3.44 12.40
CA ALA A 75 14.16 2.68 12.45
C ALA A 75 14.62 2.20 11.07
N VAL A 76 13.70 1.79 10.20
CA VAL A 76 13.99 1.46 8.80
C VAL A 76 14.46 2.70 8.04
N GLU A 77 13.79 3.84 8.22
CA GLU A 77 14.21 5.13 7.64
C GLU A 77 15.64 5.49 8.07
N GLN A 78 15.95 5.36 9.36
CA GLN A 78 17.27 5.66 9.89
C GLN A 78 18.36 4.68 9.41
N ALA A 79 18.02 3.42 9.17
CA ALA A 79 18.98 2.41 8.73
C ALA A 79 19.38 2.59 7.25
N GLU A 80 18.51 3.21 6.46
CA GLU A 80 18.66 3.41 5.01
C GLU A 80 19.06 2.09 4.33
N PRO A 81 18.19 1.06 4.28
CA PRO A 81 18.53 -0.22 3.67
C PRO A 81 18.86 -0.08 2.17
N ALA A 82 19.62 -1.02 1.63
CA ALA A 82 20.00 -1.00 0.21
C ALA A 82 18.82 -1.29 -0.73
N VAL A 83 17.75 -1.89 -0.21
CA VAL A 83 16.51 -2.24 -0.90
C VAL A 83 15.33 -1.53 -0.24
N ASN A 84 14.27 -1.26 -1.00
CA ASN A 84 13.03 -0.74 -0.44
C ASN A 84 12.37 -1.76 0.48
N VAL A 85 11.66 -1.30 1.51
CA VAL A 85 11.07 -2.15 2.54
C VAL A 85 9.60 -1.85 2.69
N ALA A 86 8.76 -2.86 2.49
CA ALA A 86 7.35 -2.77 2.79
C ALA A 86 7.00 -3.85 3.82
N ALA A 87 6.13 -3.55 4.78
CA ALA A 87 5.94 -4.42 5.95
C ALA A 87 4.47 -4.72 6.25
N LEU A 88 4.20 -6.00 6.51
CA LEU A 88 2.96 -6.51 7.06
C LEU A 88 3.04 -6.58 8.59
N VAL A 89 1.89 -6.60 9.24
CA VAL A 89 1.77 -6.89 10.67
C VAL A 89 1.56 -8.39 10.85
N GLY A 90 2.31 -9.02 11.75
CA GLY A 90 2.16 -10.43 12.07
C GLY A 90 1.06 -10.70 13.09
N HIS A 91 0.14 -11.61 12.79
CA HIS A 91 -0.90 -12.07 13.72
C HIS A 91 -0.34 -12.69 15.02
N THR A 92 0.73 -13.49 14.94
CA THR A 92 1.41 -14.04 16.12
C THR A 92 2.03 -12.93 16.96
N ALA A 93 2.56 -11.87 16.35
CA ALA A 93 3.06 -10.71 17.08
C ALA A 93 1.93 -10.02 17.88
N LEU A 94 0.77 -9.80 17.25
CA LEU A 94 -0.42 -9.26 17.93
C LEU A 94 -0.87 -10.17 19.09
N ARG A 95 -0.96 -11.48 18.87
CA ARG A 95 -1.31 -12.43 19.94
C ARG A 95 -0.32 -12.38 21.09
N SER A 96 0.98 -12.31 20.79
CA SER A 96 2.05 -12.28 21.80
C SER A 96 2.03 -11.01 22.67
N ASN A 97 1.47 -9.92 22.16
CA ASN A 97 1.31 -8.69 22.93
C ASN A 97 0.11 -8.72 23.89
N HIS A 98 -0.94 -9.49 23.56
CA HIS A 98 -2.23 -9.38 24.21
C HIS A 98 -2.67 -10.63 24.97
N LEU A 99 -2.21 -11.81 24.59
CA LEU A 99 -2.54 -13.08 25.26
C LEU A 99 -1.44 -13.42 26.26
N ASP A 100 -1.86 -13.91 27.43
CA ASP A 100 -0.97 -14.54 28.42
C ASP A 100 -0.43 -15.90 27.93
N ARG A 101 -1.22 -16.60 27.11
CA ARG A 101 -0.94 -17.93 26.57
C ARG A 101 -1.43 -18.06 25.13
N LEU A 102 -0.55 -18.58 24.28
CA LEU A 102 -0.80 -18.68 22.83
C LEU A 102 -1.49 -19.98 22.39
N ASP A 103 -1.59 -20.97 23.27
CA ASP A 103 -2.15 -22.30 22.99
C ASP A 103 -3.68 -22.39 23.13
N ARG A 104 -4.37 -21.25 23.26
CA ARG A 104 -5.84 -21.15 23.38
C ARG A 104 -6.43 -20.16 22.36
N THR A 105 -7.76 -20.13 22.24
CA THR A 105 -8.45 -19.07 21.48
C THR A 105 -8.35 -17.73 22.23
N ALA A 106 -8.36 -16.61 21.48
CA ALA A 106 -8.42 -15.27 22.08
C ALA A 106 -9.84 -14.96 22.59
N THR A 107 -9.92 -14.22 23.69
CA THR A 107 -11.19 -13.67 24.20
C THR A 107 -11.63 -12.46 23.38
N SER A 108 -12.90 -12.07 23.44
CA SER A 108 -13.39 -10.88 22.72
C SER A 108 -12.64 -9.59 23.07
N ALA A 109 -12.20 -9.44 24.32
CA ALA A 109 -11.41 -8.29 24.76
C ALA A 109 -10.01 -8.28 24.12
N GLU A 110 -9.36 -9.44 24.05
CA GLU A 110 -8.05 -9.60 23.40
C GLU A 110 -8.14 -9.39 21.89
N ILE A 111 -9.19 -9.90 21.24
CA ILE A 111 -9.45 -9.65 19.82
C ILE A 111 -9.64 -8.15 19.58
N SER A 112 -10.43 -7.46 20.42
CA SER A 112 -10.62 -6.01 20.32
C SER A 112 -9.30 -5.24 20.49
N ALA A 113 -8.42 -5.69 21.38
CA ALA A 113 -7.11 -5.08 21.59
C ALA A 113 -6.19 -5.30 20.37
N MET A 114 -6.13 -6.53 19.84
CA MET A 114 -5.37 -6.85 18.62
C MET A 114 -5.88 -6.05 17.41
N ARG A 115 -7.20 -5.88 17.25
CA ARG A 115 -7.79 -5.05 16.19
C ARG A 115 -7.39 -3.59 16.30
N THR A 116 -7.40 -3.04 17.52
CA THR A 116 -6.96 -1.66 17.76
C THR A 116 -5.50 -1.49 17.37
N GLN A 117 -4.62 -2.39 17.82
CA GLN A 117 -3.20 -2.33 17.50
C GLN A 117 -2.92 -2.54 16.00
N LEU A 118 -3.69 -3.40 15.33
CA LEU A 118 -3.63 -3.57 13.88
C LEU A 118 -4.08 -2.28 13.16
N ALA A 119 -5.21 -1.69 13.55
CA ALA A 119 -5.72 -0.46 12.95
C ALA A 119 -4.72 0.70 13.11
N ASP A 120 -4.07 0.81 14.27
CA ASP A 120 -2.99 1.78 14.52
C ASP A 120 -1.82 1.54 13.55
N SER A 121 -1.40 0.29 13.39
CA SER A 121 -0.30 -0.08 12.49
C SER A 121 -0.63 0.19 11.01
N LEU A 122 -1.89 -0.04 10.59
CA LEU A 122 -2.36 0.26 9.24
C LEU A 122 -2.40 1.78 9.00
N ARG A 123 -2.73 2.58 10.02
CA ARG A 123 -2.66 4.06 9.97
C ARG A 123 -1.21 4.56 9.88
N ASP A 124 -0.28 3.86 10.52
CA ASP A 124 1.16 4.14 10.44
C ASP A 124 1.81 3.65 9.12
N GLY A 125 1.03 3.01 8.25
CA GLY A 125 1.42 2.68 6.88
C GLY A 125 1.69 1.20 6.60
N ALA A 126 1.36 0.29 7.52
CA ALA A 126 1.49 -1.15 7.26
C ALA A 126 0.70 -1.58 6.01
N LEU A 127 1.29 -2.48 5.22
CA LEU A 127 0.69 -3.00 3.98
C LEU A 127 -0.51 -3.91 4.23
N GLY A 128 -0.65 -4.43 5.45
CA GLY A 128 -1.69 -5.35 5.81
C GLY A 128 -1.30 -6.30 6.93
N LEU A 129 -1.90 -7.49 6.93
CA LEU A 129 -1.77 -8.51 7.98
C LEU A 129 -1.23 -9.81 7.38
N SER A 130 -0.41 -10.53 8.14
CA SER A 130 -0.05 -11.92 7.84
C SER A 130 -0.48 -12.85 8.97
N SER A 131 -0.73 -14.12 8.65
CA SER A 131 -0.99 -15.17 9.66
C SER A 131 -0.12 -16.41 9.47
N GLY A 132 0.04 -17.14 10.57
CA GLY A 132 0.93 -18.31 10.70
C GLY A 132 0.22 -19.51 11.29
N LEU A 133 -0.85 -19.98 10.66
CA LEU A 133 -1.83 -20.86 11.30
C LEU A 133 -1.35 -22.30 11.53
N ALA A 134 -0.25 -22.70 10.89
CA ALA A 134 0.41 -23.98 11.17
C ALA A 134 1.21 -23.97 12.47
N TYR A 135 1.60 -22.79 12.98
CA TYR A 135 2.50 -22.69 14.13
C TYR A 135 1.74 -22.82 15.46
N PRO A 136 2.33 -23.45 16.49
CA PRO A 136 1.68 -23.60 17.80
C PRO A 136 1.20 -22.28 18.41
N SER A 137 1.88 -21.17 18.11
CA SER A 137 1.56 -19.83 18.60
C SER A 137 0.27 -19.24 18.04
N ALA A 138 -0.22 -19.74 16.91
CA ALA A 138 -1.47 -19.30 16.27
C ALA A 138 -2.40 -20.46 15.86
N PHE A 139 -2.01 -21.71 16.08
CA PHE A 139 -2.80 -22.90 15.71
C PHE A 139 -4.16 -22.93 16.41
N SER A 140 -4.26 -22.40 17.64
CA SER A 140 -5.52 -22.34 18.38
C SER A 140 -6.42 -21.15 17.98
N ALA A 141 -5.97 -20.27 17.08
CA ALA A 141 -6.80 -19.16 16.59
C ALA A 141 -7.97 -19.68 15.75
N ASP A 142 -9.18 -19.24 16.05
CA ASP A 142 -10.39 -19.63 15.31
C ASP A 142 -10.67 -18.67 14.14
N SER A 143 -11.70 -18.99 13.33
CA SER A 143 -12.07 -18.16 12.20
C SER A 143 -12.60 -16.79 12.64
N THR A 144 -13.33 -16.72 13.75
CA THR A 144 -13.89 -15.49 14.32
C THR A 144 -12.81 -14.46 14.63
N GLU A 145 -11.69 -14.90 15.21
CA GLU A 145 -10.53 -14.06 15.48
C GLU A 145 -9.92 -13.48 14.19
N LEU A 146 -9.72 -14.31 13.17
CA LEU A 146 -9.12 -13.88 11.91
C LEU A 146 -10.07 -13.01 11.07
N GLU A 147 -11.36 -13.33 11.02
CA GLU A 147 -12.38 -12.55 10.32
C GLU A 147 -12.48 -11.14 10.88
N GLN A 148 -12.45 -11.00 12.21
CA GLN A 148 -12.50 -9.70 12.87
C GLN A 148 -11.24 -8.85 12.64
N LEU A 149 -10.06 -9.47 12.55
CA LEU A 149 -8.82 -8.77 12.19
C LEU A 149 -8.80 -8.41 10.70
N ALA A 150 -9.23 -9.31 9.82
CA ALA A 150 -9.32 -9.07 8.39
C ALA A 150 -10.33 -7.97 8.04
N ALA A 151 -11.37 -7.78 8.86
CA ALA A 151 -12.30 -6.66 8.70
C ALA A 151 -11.60 -5.28 8.76
N GLU A 152 -10.50 -5.15 9.52
CA GLU A 152 -9.71 -3.90 9.55
C GLU A 152 -9.00 -3.62 8.22
N LEU A 153 -8.68 -4.66 7.45
CA LEU A 153 -8.01 -4.51 6.15
C LEU A 153 -8.99 -4.01 5.08
N ASN A 154 -10.26 -4.44 5.15
CA ASN A 154 -11.31 -4.06 4.19
C ASN A 154 -11.59 -2.56 4.18
N THR A 155 -11.53 -1.91 5.36
CA THR A 155 -11.73 -0.45 5.47
C THR A 155 -10.61 0.34 4.76
N CYS A 156 -9.48 -0.31 4.50
CA CYS A 156 -8.25 0.32 4.05
C CYS A 156 -7.71 -0.22 2.71
N GLY A 157 -8.35 -1.24 2.12
CA GLY A 157 -7.89 -1.89 0.88
C GLY A 157 -6.50 -2.53 1.01
N ARG A 158 -6.21 -3.15 2.16
CA ARG A 158 -4.89 -3.71 2.51
C ARG A 158 -4.85 -5.22 2.38
N THR A 159 -3.66 -5.79 2.30
CA THR A 159 -3.46 -7.20 1.94
C THR A 159 -3.50 -8.12 3.17
N TYR A 160 -4.12 -9.29 3.03
CA TYR A 160 -3.94 -10.42 3.94
C TYR A 160 -3.08 -11.47 3.25
N THR A 161 -2.05 -11.93 3.96
CA THR A 161 -1.22 -13.07 3.56
C THR A 161 -1.34 -14.16 4.62
N THR A 162 -1.18 -15.42 4.23
CA THR A 162 -1.29 -16.52 5.20
C THR A 162 -0.33 -17.65 4.87
N HIS A 163 0.37 -18.10 5.91
CA HIS A 163 0.89 -19.46 5.98
C HIS A 163 -0.27 -20.33 6.47
N LEU A 164 -0.73 -21.23 5.61
CA LEU A 164 -1.95 -22.01 5.80
C LEU A 164 -1.86 -22.88 7.06
N ARG A 165 -3.03 -23.22 7.62
CA ARG A 165 -3.10 -24.09 8.81
C ARG A 165 -2.49 -25.47 8.59
N SER A 166 -2.49 -25.94 7.35
CA SER A 166 -1.79 -27.13 6.92
C SER A 166 -1.42 -27.04 5.45
N GLU A 167 -0.28 -27.63 5.10
CA GLU A 167 0.23 -27.78 3.74
C GLU A 167 0.37 -29.27 3.36
N PHE A 168 -0.16 -30.16 4.21
CA PHE A 168 -0.12 -31.62 4.03
C PHE A 168 -1.50 -32.14 3.60
N GLN A 169 -1.92 -33.30 4.11
CA GLN A 169 -3.16 -33.96 3.72
C GLN A 169 -4.42 -33.07 3.73
N PRO A 170 -4.65 -32.16 4.71
CA PRO A 170 -5.83 -31.28 4.71
C PRO A 170 -5.58 -29.90 4.03
N VAL A 171 -4.64 -29.78 3.08
CA VAL A 171 -4.34 -28.51 2.41
C VAL A 171 -5.56 -27.90 1.71
N LEU A 172 -6.42 -28.72 1.11
CA LEU A 172 -7.64 -28.23 0.44
C LEU A 172 -8.61 -27.59 1.45
N GLU A 173 -8.84 -28.21 2.60
CA GLU A 173 -9.66 -27.65 3.67
C GLU A 173 -9.02 -26.37 4.24
N ALA A 174 -7.69 -26.33 4.35
CA ALA A 174 -6.98 -25.13 4.79
C ALA A 174 -7.13 -23.97 3.79
N MET A 175 -7.12 -24.27 2.49
CA MET A 175 -7.38 -23.29 1.42
C MET A 175 -8.83 -22.79 1.43
N GLU A 176 -9.81 -23.68 1.56
CA GLU A 176 -11.24 -23.30 1.62
C GLU A 176 -11.57 -22.44 2.85
N ARG A 177 -10.89 -22.70 3.98
CA ARG A 177 -11.04 -21.92 5.22
C ARG A 177 -10.25 -20.62 5.23
N SER A 178 -9.32 -20.45 4.29
CA SER A 178 -8.70 -19.14 4.08
C SER A 178 -9.75 -18.21 3.46
N LEU A 179 -9.85 -16.98 3.96
CA LEU A 179 -10.89 -16.03 3.54
C LEU A 179 -10.90 -15.92 2.00
N ALA A 180 -12.07 -16.07 1.38
CA ALA A 180 -12.20 -16.06 -0.07
C ALA A 180 -11.78 -14.68 -0.63
N GLY A 181 -10.77 -14.66 -1.52
CA GLY A 181 -10.27 -13.45 -2.19
C GLY A 181 -8.84 -13.01 -1.83
N TRP A 182 -8.13 -13.75 -0.97
CA TRP A 182 -6.87 -13.31 -0.37
C TRP A 182 -5.70 -14.24 -0.73
N ALA A 183 -4.46 -13.73 -0.69
CA ALA A 183 -3.28 -14.45 -1.20
C ALA A 183 -2.83 -15.55 -0.23
N ALA A 184 -2.97 -16.82 -0.64
CA ALA A 184 -2.35 -17.97 0.02
C ALA A 184 -0.97 -18.23 -0.61
N ILE A 185 0.06 -18.37 0.22
CA ILE A 185 1.43 -18.64 -0.23
C ILE A 185 1.79 -20.05 0.22
N PRO A 186 1.94 -21.03 -0.70
CA PRO A 186 2.51 -22.34 -0.35
C PRO A 186 4.01 -22.17 -0.13
N ILE A 187 4.51 -22.63 1.02
CA ILE A 187 5.88 -22.35 1.48
C ILE A 187 6.67 -23.65 1.64
N ALA A 188 7.88 -23.67 1.09
CA ALA A 188 8.90 -24.66 1.42
C ALA A 188 9.42 -24.38 2.83
N ARG A 189 9.48 -25.35 3.76
CA ARG A 189 10.01 -25.07 5.11
C ARG A 189 11.52 -25.32 5.17
N SER A 190 12.29 -24.31 5.56
CA SER A 190 13.62 -24.47 6.16
C SER A 190 13.54 -23.80 7.51
N SER A 191 13.92 -24.49 8.58
CA SER A 191 13.86 -23.93 9.93
C SER A 191 14.79 -24.70 10.86
N THR A 192 14.84 -24.24 12.10
CA THR A 192 15.23 -25.07 13.25
C THR A 192 14.64 -26.48 13.13
N LEU A 193 15.45 -27.50 13.41
CA LEU A 193 15.05 -28.90 13.43
C LEU A 193 13.88 -29.06 14.41
N ASP A 194 12.71 -29.40 13.87
CA ASP A 194 11.45 -29.54 14.58
C ASP A 194 11.15 -31.03 14.74
N LEU A 195 11.16 -31.50 16.00
CA LEU A 195 10.90 -32.90 16.32
C LEU A 195 9.53 -33.38 15.84
N LYS A 196 8.54 -32.48 15.68
CA LYS A 196 7.21 -32.88 15.17
C LYS A 196 7.24 -33.27 13.70
N GLN A 197 8.23 -32.79 12.95
CA GLN A 197 8.42 -33.06 11.53
C GLN A 197 9.42 -34.18 11.29
N VAL A 198 10.00 -34.76 12.34
CA VAL A 198 10.90 -35.91 12.23
C VAL A 198 10.08 -37.16 11.98
N THR A 199 9.88 -37.46 10.70
CA THR A 199 9.30 -38.71 10.21
C THR A 199 10.28 -39.39 9.26
N GLY A 200 10.03 -40.67 8.94
CA GLY A 200 10.80 -41.40 7.93
C GLY A 200 10.27 -41.22 6.51
N ASP A 201 9.29 -40.34 6.29
CA ASP A 201 8.55 -40.25 5.03
C ASP A 201 9.26 -39.41 3.97
N PHE A 202 10.20 -38.56 4.39
CA PHE A 202 10.99 -37.69 3.53
C PHE A 202 12.39 -37.48 4.10
N GLU A 203 13.31 -37.06 3.23
CA GLU A 203 14.69 -36.78 3.64
C GLU A 203 14.76 -35.46 4.43
N ILE A 204 15.44 -35.50 5.58
CA ILE A 204 15.71 -34.34 6.43
C ILE A 204 17.21 -34.08 6.39
N PHE A 205 17.63 -32.99 5.79
CA PHE A 205 19.04 -32.61 5.68
C PHE A 205 19.43 -31.66 6.82
N ILE A 206 20.44 -32.03 7.61
CA ILE A 206 20.90 -31.22 8.75
C ILE A 206 21.87 -30.17 8.27
N THR A 207 21.50 -28.89 8.42
CA THR A 207 22.33 -27.76 7.98
C THR A 207 23.36 -27.37 9.02
N TRP A 208 23.01 -27.43 10.31
CA TRP A 208 23.91 -27.17 11.42
C TRP A 208 23.39 -27.82 12.70
N SER A 209 24.27 -28.04 13.67
CA SER A 209 23.93 -28.44 15.04
C SER A 209 24.90 -27.78 16.01
N THR A 210 24.39 -27.16 17.07
CA THR A 210 25.25 -26.57 18.12
C THR A 210 26.03 -27.64 18.89
N PRO A 211 25.40 -28.72 19.41
CA PRO A 211 26.15 -29.76 20.13
C PRO A 211 26.98 -30.66 19.22
N HIS A 212 26.61 -30.80 17.94
CA HIS A 212 27.22 -31.73 17.00
C HIS A 212 27.51 -31.11 15.62
N PRO A 213 28.37 -30.07 15.54
CA PRO A 213 28.67 -29.38 14.28
C PRO A 213 29.31 -30.32 13.23
N GLU A 214 29.97 -31.39 13.66
CA GLU A 214 30.56 -32.41 12.79
C GLU A 214 29.52 -33.20 11.96
N MET A 215 28.24 -33.15 12.34
CA MET A 215 27.16 -33.83 11.65
C MET A 215 26.45 -32.95 10.62
N ALA A 216 26.81 -31.67 10.52
CA ALA A 216 26.29 -30.76 9.51
C ALA A 216 26.59 -31.27 8.10
N GLY A 217 25.66 -31.07 7.17
CA GLY A 217 25.80 -31.48 5.77
C GLY A 217 25.41 -32.95 5.49
N GLN A 218 24.85 -33.65 6.47
CA GLN A 218 24.37 -35.03 6.34
C GLN A 218 22.84 -35.10 6.52
N THR A 219 22.23 -36.19 6.07
CA THR A 219 20.82 -36.45 6.35
C THR A 219 20.65 -36.96 7.77
N LEU A 220 19.53 -36.60 8.42
CA LEU A 220 19.18 -37.07 9.76
C LEU A 220 19.14 -38.60 9.82
N GLN A 221 18.68 -39.26 8.74
CA GLN A 221 18.67 -40.71 8.61
C GLN A 221 20.09 -41.29 8.67
N ALA A 222 21.04 -40.73 7.91
CA ALA A 222 22.44 -41.17 7.93
C ALA A 222 23.09 -40.96 9.31
N ILE A 223 22.80 -39.83 9.96
CA ILE A 223 23.29 -39.55 11.32
C ILE A 223 22.71 -40.55 12.33
N ALA A 224 21.41 -40.85 12.24
CA ALA A 224 20.75 -41.83 13.09
C ALA A 224 21.37 -43.22 12.95
N GLU A 225 21.68 -43.64 11.72
CA GLU A 225 22.38 -44.89 11.42
C GLU A 225 23.81 -44.90 11.97
N GLN A 226 24.57 -43.81 11.78
CA GLN A 226 25.93 -43.66 12.30
C GLN A 226 25.96 -43.75 13.83
N TRP A 227 24.99 -43.13 14.49
CA TRP A 227 24.87 -43.14 15.95
C TRP A 227 24.19 -44.38 16.51
N GLN A 228 23.64 -45.25 15.66
CA GLN A 228 22.82 -46.40 16.05
C GLN A 228 21.66 -45.99 16.97
N LEU A 229 21.02 -44.86 16.64
CA LEU A 229 19.89 -44.32 17.37
C LEU A 229 18.62 -44.35 16.51
N PRO A 230 17.43 -44.48 17.12
CA PRO A 230 16.19 -44.15 16.44
C PRO A 230 16.23 -42.72 15.88
N LEU A 231 15.59 -42.48 14.73
CA LEU A 231 15.59 -41.19 14.03
C LEU A 231 15.23 -40.01 14.96
N MET A 232 14.20 -40.19 15.78
CA MET A 232 13.74 -39.19 16.74
C MET A 232 14.78 -38.90 17.84
N ASP A 233 15.52 -39.91 18.29
CA ASP A 233 16.55 -39.74 19.33
C ASP A 233 17.80 -39.07 18.77
N ALA A 234 18.17 -39.38 17.52
CA ALA A 234 19.20 -38.64 16.79
C ALA A 234 18.81 -37.16 16.64
N ALA A 235 17.55 -36.87 16.27
CA ALA A 235 17.06 -35.51 16.14
C ALA A 235 17.12 -34.74 17.47
N ARG A 236 16.66 -35.35 18.56
CA ARG A 236 16.77 -34.75 19.91
C ARG A 236 18.21 -34.46 20.30
N LYS A 237 19.13 -35.37 19.97
CA LYS A 237 20.55 -35.22 20.27
C LYS A 237 21.21 -34.10 19.45
N LEU A 238 20.74 -33.86 18.23
CA LEU A 238 21.21 -32.76 17.37
C LEU A 238 20.71 -31.38 17.83
N GLN A 239 19.59 -31.30 18.55
CA GLN A 239 19.02 -30.02 18.94
C GLN A 239 19.91 -29.25 19.95
N PRO A 240 20.01 -27.90 19.83
CA PRO A 240 19.46 -27.08 18.75
C PRO A 240 20.24 -27.25 17.44
N ALA A 241 19.50 -27.41 16.34
CA ALA A 241 20.00 -27.66 14.99
C ALA A 241 19.11 -26.99 13.95
N GLY A 242 19.61 -26.80 12.74
CA GLY A 242 18.83 -26.42 11.55
C GLY A 242 18.62 -27.60 10.62
N ALA A 243 17.50 -27.61 9.90
CA ALA A 243 17.18 -28.66 8.95
C ALA A 243 16.43 -28.14 7.71
N VAL A 244 16.64 -28.82 6.60
CA VAL A 244 15.84 -28.72 5.38
C VAL A 244 15.02 -29.99 5.22
N TYR A 245 13.73 -29.83 4.94
CA TYR A 245 12.80 -30.94 4.76
C TYR A 245 12.49 -31.11 3.27
N HIS A 246 12.92 -32.23 2.67
CA HIS A 246 12.66 -32.55 1.27
C HIS A 246 11.29 -33.23 1.10
N GLY A 247 10.23 -32.52 1.51
CA GLY A 247 8.86 -33.02 1.54
C GLY A 247 7.99 -32.65 0.33
N MET A 248 8.55 -32.03 -0.72
CA MET A 248 7.81 -31.59 -1.91
C MET A 248 8.29 -32.30 -3.16
N ASP A 249 7.35 -32.63 -4.06
CA ASP A 249 7.67 -33.11 -5.40
C ASP A 249 8.08 -31.92 -6.31
N PRO A 250 9.24 -31.98 -6.99
CA PRO A 250 9.64 -30.96 -7.96
C PRO A 250 8.59 -30.67 -9.05
N ALA A 251 7.80 -31.66 -9.46
CA ALA A 251 6.74 -31.48 -10.46
C ALA A 251 5.60 -30.59 -9.93
N ASP A 252 5.26 -30.69 -8.65
CA ASP A 252 4.25 -29.83 -8.02
C ASP A 252 4.76 -28.39 -7.90
N VAL A 253 6.04 -28.21 -7.56
CA VAL A 253 6.69 -26.89 -7.56
C VAL A 253 6.62 -26.25 -8.96
N GLU A 254 6.93 -27.02 -10.01
CA GLU A 254 6.80 -26.54 -11.40
C GLU A 254 5.35 -26.19 -11.78
N ASN A 255 4.38 -27.01 -11.38
CA ASN A 255 2.96 -26.76 -11.63
C ASN A 255 2.47 -25.47 -10.95
N ILE A 256 2.81 -25.28 -9.67
CA ILE A 256 2.47 -24.08 -8.91
C ILE A 256 3.15 -22.86 -9.53
N LEU A 257 4.44 -22.95 -9.88
CA LEU A 257 5.18 -21.83 -10.45
C LEU A 257 4.64 -21.43 -11.83
N ARG A 258 4.13 -22.38 -12.62
CA ARG A 258 3.49 -22.15 -13.92
C ARG A 258 2.16 -21.41 -13.81
N HIS A 259 1.45 -21.52 -12.69
CA HIS A 259 0.15 -20.90 -12.53
C HIS A 259 0.22 -19.37 -12.69
N PRO A 260 -0.66 -18.71 -13.47
CA PRO A 260 -0.52 -17.28 -13.82
C PRO A 260 -0.46 -16.33 -12.61
N LEU A 261 -1.07 -16.71 -11.49
CA LEU A 261 -1.15 -15.87 -10.28
C LEU A 261 0.01 -16.07 -9.30
N THR A 262 0.90 -17.02 -9.55
CA THR A 262 2.03 -17.29 -8.64
C THR A 262 3.11 -16.22 -8.80
N MET A 263 3.44 -15.58 -7.67
CA MET A 263 4.56 -14.66 -7.50
C MET A 263 5.78 -15.37 -6.95
N VAL A 264 6.97 -14.77 -7.08
CA VAL A 264 8.22 -15.33 -6.55
C VAL A 264 8.55 -14.70 -5.19
N GLY A 265 8.71 -15.54 -4.16
CA GLY A 265 9.21 -15.15 -2.85
C GLY A 265 10.39 -16.04 -2.45
N SER A 266 11.42 -15.46 -1.82
CA SER A 266 12.61 -16.23 -1.43
C SER A 266 12.40 -17.07 -0.17
N ASP A 267 11.59 -16.57 0.76
CA ASP A 267 11.44 -17.13 2.10
C ASP A 267 12.79 -17.36 2.82
N GLY A 268 13.77 -16.49 2.53
CA GLY A 268 15.08 -16.55 3.16
C GLY A 268 14.99 -16.33 4.68
N LEU A 269 15.69 -17.16 5.45
CA LEU A 269 15.90 -16.98 6.89
C LEU A 269 17.33 -16.48 7.13
N PRO A 270 17.53 -15.17 7.29
CA PRO A 270 18.87 -14.58 7.31
C PRO A 270 19.61 -14.73 8.65
N GLU A 271 18.91 -15.07 9.74
CA GLU A 271 19.52 -15.34 11.05
C GLU A 271 20.13 -16.75 11.16
N ASP A 272 19.80 -17.64 10.23
CA ASP A 272 20.36 -18.99 10.20
C ASP A 272 21.86 -18.93 9.85
N PRO A 273 22.76 -19.52 10.66
CA PRO A 273 24.20 -19.51 10.38
C PRO A 273 24.56 -20.21 9.05
N LEU A 274 23.80 -21.26 8.72
CA LEU A 274 23.86 -22.00 7.46
C LEU A 274 22.44 -22.04 6.88
N PRO A 275 22.02 -20.97 6.16
CA PRO A 275 20.65 -20.81 5.69
C PRO A 275 20.34 -21.74 4.52
N HIS A 276 19.07 -21.92 4.19
CA HIS A 276 18.69 -22.54 2.92
C HIS A 276 19.19 -21.69 1.74
N PRO A 277 19.68 -22.28 0.63
CA PRO A 277 20.21 -21.55 -0.53
C PRO A 277 19.21 -20.59 -1.20
N ARG A 278 17.92 -20.71 -0.87
CA ARG A 278 16.84 -19.81 -1.34
C ARG A 278 17.08 -18.36 -0.92
N LEU A 279 17.74 -18.14 0.22
CA LEU A 279 18.10 -16.81 0.70
C LEU A 279 18.98 -16.05 -0.30
N TRP A 280 19.78 -16.76 -1.10
CA TRP A 280 20.76 -16.19 -2.03
C TRP A 280 20.51 -16.51 -3.51
N GLY A 281 19.56 -17.41 -3.83
CA GLY A 281 19.40 -17.95 -5.18
C GLY A 281 17.97 -17.99 -5.75
N ALA A 282 16.93 -17.62 -5.00
CA ALA A 282 15.54 -17.78 -5.43
C ALA A 282 15.23 -17.14 -6.80
N PHE A 283 15.56 -15.86 -7.02
CA PHE A 283 15.22 -15.16 -8.27
C PHE A 283 16.07 -15.63 -9.46
N PRO A 284 17.40 -15.74 -9.33
CA PRO A 284 18.26 -16.27 -10.39
C PRO A 284 17.92 -17.72 -10.76
N ARG A 285 17.46 -18.54 -9.80
CA ARG A 285 16.98 -19.91 -10.06
C ARG A 285 15.71 -19.92 -10.92
N VAL A 286 14.77 -19.00 -10.68
CA VAL A 286 13.58 -18.85 -11.54
C VAL A 286 13.96 -18.46 -12.97
N LEU A 287 14.92 -17.56 -13.13
CA LEU A 287 15.34 -17.07 -14.45
C LEU A 287 16.22 -18.07 -15.20
N GLY A 288 17.19 -18.68 -14.52
CA GLY A 288 18.12 -19.66 -15.10
C GLY A 288 17.50 -21.04 -15.22
N TYR A 289 17.24 -21.71 -14.10
CA TYR A 289 16.75 -23.08 -14.09
C TYR A 289 15.32 -23.19 -14.63
N TYR A 290 14.35 -22.50 -14.03
CA TYR A 290 12.94 -22.70 -14.40
C TYR A 290 12.56 -22.09 -15.76
N CYS A 291 13.03 -20.87 -16.06
CA CYS A 291 12.70 -20.19 -17.31
C CYS A 291 13.58 -20.63 -18.48
N ARG A 292 14.92 -20.53 -18.38
CA ARG A 292 15.82 -20.86 -19.50
C ARG A 292 15.96 -22.37 -19.72
N GLU A 293 16.27 -23.14 -18.68
CA GLU A 293 16.61 -24.56 -18.83
C GLU A 293 15.38 -25.47 -18.92
N ARG A 294 14.41 -25.27 -18.02
CA ARG A 294 13.17 -26.06 -17.97
C ARG A 294 12.09 -25.52 -18.92
N GLN A 295 12.28 -24.33 -19.49
CA GLN A 295 11.34 -23.68 -20.42
C GLN A 295 9.90 -23.62 -19.89
N LEU A 296 9.75 -23.43 -18.58
CA LEU A 296 8.45 -23.51 -17.90
C LEU A 296 7.51 -22.36 -18.31
N PHE A 297 8.08 -21.21 -18.65
CA PHE A 297 7.42 -20.01 -19.18
C PHE A 297 8.46 -19.08 -19.83
N SER A 298 7.98 -18.06 -20.56
CA SER A 298 8.85 -17.06 -21.19
C SER A 298 9.58 -16.18 -20.17
N LEU A 299 10.67 -15.52 -20.60
CA LEU A 299 11.44 -14.63 -19.73
C LEU A 299 10.60 -13.44 -19.25
N GLU A 300 9.74 -12.89 -20.10
CA GLU A 300 8.84 -11.79 -19.75
C GLU A 300 7.83 -12.22 -18.68
N THR A 301 7.34 -13.46 -18.76
CA THR A 301 6.45 -14.04 -17.76
C THR A 301 7.18 -14.24 -16.44
N ALA A 302 8.40 -14.76 -16.47
CA ALA A 302 9.26 -14.90 -15.29
C ALA A 302 9.47 -13.55 -14.60
N VAL A 303 9.87 -12.54 -15.36
CA VAL A 303 10.08 -11.16 -14.87
C VAL A 303 8.77 -10.58 -14.33
N HIS A 304 7.64 -10.73 -15.02
CA HIS A 304 6.34 -10.21 -14.58
C HIS A 304 5.93 -10.78 -13.21
N LYS A 305 6.15 -12.09 -12.99
CA LYS A 305 5.84 -12.79 -11.72
C LYS A 305 6.64 -12.28 -10.51
N MET A 306 7.77 -11.62 -10.74
CA MET A 306 8.63 -11.04 -9.69
C MET A 306 8.69 -9.51 -9.76
N THR A 307 7.87 -8.87 -10.59
CA THR A 307 7.84 -7.40 -10.77
C THR A 307 6.39 -6.89 -10.83
N GLY A 308 5.82 -6.71 -12.02
CA GLY A 308 4.50 -6.09 -12.21
C GLY A 308 3.37 -6.82 -11.48
N LEU A 309 3.39 -8.16 -11.43
CA LEU A 309 2.41 -8.93 -10.66
C LEU A 309 2.54 -8.65 -9.15
N SER A 310 3.77 -8.67 -8.63
CA SER A 310 4.08 -8.38 -7.23
C SER A 310 3.68 -6.96 -6.85
N ALA A 311 4.06 -5.96 -7.66
CA ALA A 311 3.72 -4.58 -7.44
C ALA A 311 2.20 -4.36 -7.44
N SER A 312 1.46 -4.96 -8.37
CA SER A 312 0.00 -4.79 -8.41
C SER A 312 -0.69 -5.47 -7.22
N ARG A 313 -0.20 -6.63 -6.77
CA ARG A 313 -0.81 -7.40 -5.66
C ARG A 313 -0.59 -6.74 -4.30
N PHE A 314 0.55 -6.06 -4.12
CA PHE A 314 0.86 -5.32 -2.90
C PHE A 314 0.61 -3.81 -3.03
N ALA A 315 -0.05 -3.35 -4.11
CA ALA A 315 -0.33 -1.94 -4.36
C ALA A 315 0.90 -1.03 -4.17
N LEU A 316 2.03 -1.44 -4.75
CA LEU A 316 3.27 -0.67 -4.75
C LEU A 316 3.23 0.32 -5.91
N ASP A 317 2.76 1.53 -5.61
CA ASP A 317 2.56 2.58 -6.61
C ASP A 317 3.86 2.90 -7.35
N GLU A 318 3.73 3.08 -8.67
CA GLU A 318 4.82 3.53 -9.56
C GLU A 318 6.07 2.63 -9.52
N ARG A 319 5.91 1.34 -9.18
CA ARG A 319 6.98 0.32 -9.16
C ARG A 319 6.63 -0.93 -9.96
N GLY A 320 7.62 -1.79 -10.19
CA GLY A 320 7.45 -3.09 -10.85
C GLY A 320 7.28 -3.05 -12.38
N LEU A 321 7.34 -1.87 -13.00
CA LEU A 321 7.31 -1.68 -14.45
C LEU A 321 8.38 -0.67 -14.89
N ILE A 322 8.92 -0.82 -16.10
CA ILE A 322 9.76 0.22 -16.72
C ILE A 322 8.83 1.15 -17.52
N ARG A 323 8.53 2.31 -16.95
CA ARG A 323 7.67 3.33 -17.57
C ARG A 323 8.13 4.75 -17.13
N PRO A 324 8.05 5.77 -18.01
CA PRO A 324 8.29 7.14 -17.57
C PRO A 324 7.39 7.53 -16.39
N GLY A 325 7.97 8.18 -15.37
CA GLY A 325 7.30 8.52 -14.13
C GLY A 325 7.36 7.44 -13.03
N TYR A 326 7.79 6.22 -13.35
CA TYR A 326 7.98 5.17 -12.33
C TYR A 326 9.35 5.30 -11.66
N TRP A 327 9.47 4.76 -10.44
CA TRP A 327 10.72 4.67 -9.72
C TRP A 327 11.75 3.84 -10.50
N ALA A 328 13.00 4.31 -10.51
CA ALA A 328 14.10 3.64 -11.19
C ALA A 328 14.69 2.48 -10.37
N ASP A 329 13.82 1.55 -9.97
CA ASP A 329 14.21 0.23 -9.48
C ASP A 329 14.45 -0.67 -10.69
N LEU A 330 15.72 -1.00 -10.96
CA LEU A 330 16.10 -1.69 -12.20
C LEU A 330 17.12 -2.79 -11.91
N VAL A 331 17.07 -3.84 -12.73
CA VAL A 331 18.09 -4.89 -12.75
C VAL A 331 18.57 -5.12 -14.18
N LEU A 332 19.89 -5.10 -14.34
CA LEU A 332 20.58 -5.54 -15.55
C LEU A 332 21.18 -6.91 -15.27
N PHE A 333 20.71 -7.91 -16.01
CA PHE A 333 21.21 -9.26 -15.97
C PHE A 333 21.36 -9.83 -17.36
N ASP A 334 22.25 -10.81 -17.49
CA ASP A 334 22.46 -11.58 -18.71
C ASP A 334 21.57 -12.83 -18.68
N ALA A 335 20.54 -12.84 -19.53
CA ALA A 335 19.58 -13.94 -19.61
C ALA A 335 20.23 -15.27 -20.02
N ALA A 336 21.34 -15.24 -20.76
CA ALA A 336 22.03 -16.45 -21.19
C ALA A 336 22.84 -17.10 -20.07
N THR A 337 23.31 -16.31 -19.08
CA THR A 337 24.26 -16.78 -18.06
C THR A 337 23.73 -16.73 -16.63
N ILE A 338 22.59 -16.08 -16.37
CA ILE A 338 22.01 -15.97 -15.02
C ILE A 338 21.70 -17.34 -14.41
N HIS A 339 22.19 -17.58 -13.19
CA HIS A 339 21.89 -18.78 -12.41
C HIS A 339 22.18 -18.56 -10.92
N ASP A 340 21.49 -19.33 -10.08
CA ASP A 340 21.79 -19.46 -8.67
C ASP A 340 23.07 -20.28 -8.46
N THR A 341 24.01 -19.75 -7.67
CA THR A 341 25.23 -20.46 -7.29
C THR A 341 25.13 -21.10 -5.91
N ALA A 342 24.25 -20.58 -5.05
CA ALA A 342 24.05 -21.07 -3.70
C ALA A 342 23.53 -22.52 -3.71
N THR A 343 24.17 -23.39 -2.92
CA THR A 343 23.80 -24.80 -2.76
C THR A 343 23.52 -25.12 -1.29
N PHE A 344 22.97 -26.28 -0.98
CA PHE A 344 22.79 -26.70 0.42
C PHE A 344 24.10 -26.79 1.21
N HIS A 345 25.23 -27.10 0.55
CA HIS A 345 26.56 -27.15 1.18
C HIS A 345 27.25 -25.79 1.26
N ALA A 346 27.00 -24.91 0.29
CA ALA A 346 27.53 -23.56 0.24
C ALA A 346 26.39 -22.56 -0.01
N PRO A 347 25.55 -22.29 1.00
CA PRO A 347 24.31 -21.54 0.80
C PRO A 347 24.49 -20.02 0.72
N ILE A 348 25.65 -19.50 1.11
CA ILE A 348 25.96 -18.06 1.13
C ILE A 348 26.84 -17.75 -0.09
N GLN A 349 26.23 -17.63 -1.26
CA GLN A 349 26.92 -17.34 -2.51
C GLN A 349 26.10 -16.40 -3.40
N ALA A 350 26.68 -15.26 -3.75
CA ALA A 350 26.08 -14.32 -4.69
C ALA A 350 25.92 -14.95 -6.08
N ALA A 351 24.70 -14.86 -6.62
CA ALA A 351 24.35 -15.39 -7.91
C ALA A 351 25.23 -14.86 -9.06
N ALA A 352 25.26 -15.63 -10.15
CA ALA A 352 25.95 -15.24 -11.37
C ALA A 352 24.97 -14.60 -12.38
N GLY A 353 25.50 -13.76 -13.27
CA GLY A 353 24.74 -13.14 -14.35
C GLY A 353 24.00 -11.85 -13.99
N ILE A 354 23.96 -11.43 -12.72
CA ILE A 354 23.53 -10.08 -12.32
C ILE A 354 24.67 -9.10 -12.57
N SER A 355 24.49 -8.21 -13.54
CA SER A 355 25.50 -7.20 -13.93
C SER A 355 25.41 -5.95 -13.08
N ALA A 356 24.19 -5.43 -12.86
CA ALA A 356 23.97 -4.23 -12.06
C ALA A 356 22.54 -4.14 -11.52
N VAL A 357 22.38 -3.47 -10.39
CA VAL A 357 21.07 -3.20 -9.74
C VAL A 357 21.00 -1.74 -9.33
N TRP A 358 19.88 -1.11 -9.66
CA TRP A 358 19.55 0.24 -9.22
C TRP A 358 18.34 0.21 -8.30
N VAL A 359 18.42 0.94 -7.19
CA VAL A 359 17.29 1.15 -6.26
C VAL A 359 17.04 2.64 -6.21
N ASN A 360 15.81 3.05 -6.53
CA ASN A 360 15.43 4.46 -6.63
C ASN A 360 16.39 5.29 -7.52
N GLY A 361 16.92 4.69 -8.59
CA GLY A 361 17.84 5.33 -9.53
C GLY A 361 19.31 5.35 -9.11
N VAL A 362 19.63 4.88 -7.90
CA VAL A 362 21.00 4.79 -7.39
C VAL A 362 21.57 3.42 -7.71
N LEU A 363 22.76 3.38 -8.29
CA LEU A 363 23.47 2.13 -8.56
C LEU A 363 23.95 1.50 -7.24
N SER A 364 23.28 0.44 -6.82
CA SER A 364 23.50 -0.23 -5.52
C SER A 364 24.38 -1.48 -5.64
N TRP A 365 24.41 -2.13 -6.80
CA TRP A 365 25.23 -3.32 -7.07
C TRP A 365 25.85 -3.25 -8.46
N GLN A 366 27.14 -3.60 -8.55
CA GLN A 366 27.90 -3.71 -9.80
C GLN A 366 29.12 -4.62 -9.58
N ASP A 367 29.61 -5.28 -10.64
CA ASP A 367 30.85 -6.06 -10.60
C ASP A 367 30.89 -7.11 -9.47
N ARG A 368 29.73 -7.74 -9.22
CA ARG A 368 29.50 -8.73 -8.15
C ARG A 368 29.73 -8.20 -6.72
N ALA A 369 29.62 -6.89 -6.51
CA ALA A 369 29.74 -6.26 -5.20
C ALA A 369 28.70 -5.15 -5.01
N ALA A 370 28.35 -4.88 -3.75
CA ALA A 370 27.57 -3.69 -3.41
C ALA A 370 28.46 -2.44 -3.56
N THR A 371 27.89 -1.35 -4.06
CA THR A 371 28.61 -0.08 -4.25
C THR A 371 28.83 0.70 -2.95
N GLY A 372 28.19 0.27 -1.87
CA GLY A 372 28.23 0.91 -0.55
C GLY A 372 27.19 2.04 -0.38
N VAL A 373 26.60 2.53 -1.47
CA VAL A 373 25.49 3.49 -1.42
C VAL A 373 24.18 2.74 -1.25
N ARG A 374 23.36 3.18 -0.28
CA ARG A 374 22.05 2.59 0.00
C ARG A 374 20.98 3.63 -0.27
N ALA A 375 19.90 3.20 -0.90
CA ALA A 375 18.87 4.11 -1.40
C ALA A 375 17.47 3.52 -1.28
N GLY A 376 17.27 2.49 -0.45
CA GLY A 376 15.98 1.89 -0.21
C GLY A 376 15.10 2.77 0.67
N ASN A 377 13.84 2.92 0.27
CA ASN A 377 12.84 3.67 1.03
C ASN A 377 11.92 2.71 1.80
N PRO A 378 11.39 3.10 2.97
CA PRO A 378 10.18 2.46 3.48
C PRO A 378 9.03 2.73 2.50
N LEU A 379 8.34 1.67 2.08
CA LEU A 379 7.13 1.73 1.25
C LEU A 379 5.88 1.57 2.13
N MET A 380 5.90 2.23 3.28
CA MET A 380 4.81 2.24 4.25
C MET A 380 3.95 3.46 3.94
N SER A 381 2.65 3.25 3.71
CA SER A 381 1.75 4.26 3.15
C SER A 381 1.58 5.47 4.08
N ASP A 382 1.83 6.68 3.57
CA ASP A 382 1.55 7.95 4.25
C ASP A 382 0.07 8.38 4.20
N LEU A 383 -0.79 7.61 3.51
CA LEU A 383 -2.22 7.88 3.46
C LEU A 383 -2.88 7.70 4.83
N LYS A 384 -3.22 8.80 5.47
CA LYS A 384 -4.06 8.80 6.68
C LYS A 384 -5.52 8.86 6.28
N ARG A 385 -6.36 8.10 6.97
CA ARG A 385 -7.81 8.05 6.70
C ARG A 385 -8.58 8.44 7.96
N PHE A 386 -9.62 9.23 7.80
CA PHE A 386 -10.44 9.79 8.88
C PHE A 386 -11.91 9.38 8.74
N GLY A 387 -12.61 9.31 9.87
CA GLY A 387 -14.04 8.99 9.93
C GLY A 387 -14.39 7.54 9.64
N ILE A 388 -13.48 6.58 9.90
CA ILE A 388 -13.68 5.13 9.68
C ILE A 388 -14.41 4.46 10.87
N ALA A 389 -14.26 4.98 12.10
CA ALA A 389 -14.85 4.37 13.30
C ALA A 389 -15.43 5.44 14.25
N GLY A 390 -16.71 5.32 14.60
CA GLY A 390 -17.29 5.96 15.79
C GLY A 390 -17.34 7.49 15.85
N GLY A 391 -16.98 8.21 14.79
CA GLY A 391 -16.99 9.68 14.78
C GLY A 391 -18.40 10.25 14.96
N THR A 392 -18.52 11.26 15.83
CA THR A 392 -19.75 12.04 16.04
C THR A 392 -20.05 12.85 14.77
N GLY A 393 -20.80 12.28 13.82
CA GLY A 393 -21.10 12.99 12.56
C GLY A 393 -21.75 12.20 11.42
N GLY A 394 -22.46 11.11 11.70
CA GLY A 394 -23.71 10.86 10.98
C GLY A 394 -23.76 9.94 9.74
N GLN A 395 -22.67 9.68 9.03
CA GLN A 395 -22.65 8.68 7.94
C GLN A 395 -21.89 7.42 8.37
N GLN A 396 -22.59 6.38 8.80
CA GLN A 396 -22.01 5.03 8.95
C GLN A 396 -21.85 4.40 7.56
N MET A 397 -20.78 4.78 6.86
CA MET A 397 -20.45 4.25 5.52
C MET A 397 -19.20 3.38 5.60
N PRO A 398 -19.08 2.33 4.76
CA PRO A 398 -17.94 1.40 4.79
C PRO A 398 -16.65 1.98 4.17
N PHE A 399 -16.55 3.31 4.03
CA PHE A 399 -15.44 4.01 3.39
C PHE A 399 -15.02 5.22 4.23
N ALA A 400 -13.74 5.60 4.14
CA ALA A 400 -13.21 6.78 4.83
C ALA A 400 -13.92 8.07 4.38
N ARG A 401 -14.25 8.93 5.36
CA ARG A 401 -14.89 10.23 5.10
C ARG A 401 -13.89 11.31 4.74
N ALA A 402 -12.62 11.12 5.07
CA ALA A 402 -11.53 11.86 4.44
C ALA A 402 -10.26 11.02 4.33
N VAL A 403 -9.41 11.42 3.39
CA VAL A 403 -8.09 10.83 3.14
C VAL A 403 -7.08 11.96 3.04
N GLN A 404 -6.04 11.91 3.86
CA GLN A 404 -4.89 12.78 3.74
C GLN A 404 -3.81 12.06 2.92
N ALA A 405 -3.44 12.65 1.80
CA ALA A 405 -2.36 12.17 0.96
C ALA A 405 -0.98 12.56 1.54
N ALA A 406 0.06 11.91 1.02
CA ALA A 406 1.45 12.09 1.47
C ALA A 406 1.96 13.52 1.30
N ASP A 407 1.39 14.26 0.34
CA ASP A 407 1.69 15.67 0.06
C ASP A 407 1.01 16.65 1.04
N GLY A 408 0.29 16.13 2.05
CA GLY A 408 -0.36 16.89 3.11
C GLY A 408 -1.79 17.34 2.78
N TRP A 409 -2.28 17.09 1.56
CA TRP A 409 -3.65 17.46 1.18
C TRP A 409 -4.68 16.54 1.80
N LEU A 410 -5.70 17.13 2.42
CA LEU A 410 -6.86 16.41 2.96
C LEU A 410 -8.02 16.46 1.95
N TYR A 411 -8.44 15.29 1.49
CA TYR A 411 -9.60 15.12 0.62
C TYR A 411 -10.78 14.64 1.45
N VAL A 412 -11.80 15.48 1.60
CA VAL A 412 -13.04 15.14 2.30
C VAL A 412 -14.04 14.60 1.29
N SER A 413 -14.52 13.37 1.52
CA SER A 413 -15.58 12.73 0.74
C SER A 413 -16.88 13.52 0.89
N GLY A 414 -17.75 13.48 -0.13
CA GLY A 414 -19.03 14.17 -0.11
C GLY A 414 -19.85 13.83 1.13
N GLN A 415 -20.31 14.85 1.86
CA GLN A 415 -21.11 14.70 3.06
C GLN A 415 -22.59 14.90 2.74
N THR A 416 -23.43 14.06 3.33
CA THR A 416 -24.89 14.14 3.23
C THR A 416 -25.46 14.61 4.57
N PRO A 417 -26.73 15.06 4.60
CA PRO A 417 -27.35 15.59 5.81
C PRO A 417 -27.82 14.45 6.73
N MET A 418 -26.93 13.55 7.10
CA MET A 418 -27.23 12.39 7.93
C MET A 418 -26.72 12.55 9.35
N VAL A 419 -27.46 11.98 10.31
CA VAL A 419 -27.09 11.79 11.72
C VAL A 419 -27.45 10.36 12.10
N ASN A 420 -26.52 9.62 12.72
CA ASN A 420 -26.69 8.21 13.10
C ASN A 420 -27.18 7.26 11.98
N GLY A 421 -26.78 7.52 10.73
CA GLY A 421 -27.18 6.69 9.60
C GLY A 421 -28.55 7.03 8.99
N GLU A 422 -29.23 8.06 9.50
CA GLU A 422 -30.50 8.53 8.95
C GLU A 422 -30.37 9.96 8.42
N VAL A 423 -31.03 10.25 7.30
CA VAL A 423 -31.13 11.61 6.76
C VAL A 423 -32.01 12.42 7.70
N ILE A 424 -31.52 13.58 8.13
CA ILE A 424 -32.29 14.44 9.03
C ILE A 424 -33.53 15.00 8.32
N GLU A 425 -34.62 15.12 9.07
CA GLU A 425 -35.82 15.81 8.60
C GLU A 425 -35.57 17.31 8.44
N GLY A 426 -36.21 17.92 7.44
CA GLY A 426 -36.13 19.36 7.18
C GLY A 426 -35.96 19.68 5.70
N GLY A 427 -36.04 20.98 5.38
CA GLY A 427 -35.74 21.49 4.04
C GLY A 427 -34.24 21.64 3.78
N ILE A 428 -33.89 22.08 2.57
CA ILE A 428 -32.50 22.17 2.11
C ILE A 428 -31.58 22.99 3.02
N VAL A 429 -32.09 24.02 3.70
CA VAL A 429 -31.30 24.85 4.63
C VAL A 429 -30.81 24.02 5.82
N THR A 430 -31.74 23.33 6.48
CA THR A 430 -31.45 22.45 7.64
C THR A 430 -30.48 21.35 7.23
N GLN A 431 -30.72 20.74 6.07
CA GLN A 431 -29.87 19.69 5.53
C GLN A 431 -28.47 20.22 5.18
N SER A 432 -28.35 21.37 4.52
CA SER A 432 -27.06 21.97 4.15
C SER A 432 -26.22 22.30 5.39
N HIS A 433 -26.85 22.82 6.45
CA HIS A 433 -26.16 23.07 7.71
C HIS A 433 -25.61 21.77 8.32
N GLN A 434 -26.37 20.68 8.26
CA GLN A 434 -25.89 19.38 8.74
C GLN A 434 -24.73 18.85 7.90
N CYS A 435 -24.77 18.99 6.58
CA CYS A 435 -23.64 18.64 5.71
C CYS A 435 -22.37 19.40 6.10
N ILE A 436 -22.50 20.71 6.37
CA ILE A 436 -21.36 21.55 6.81
C ILE A 436 -20.85 21.08 8.17
N GLN A 437 -21.72 20.82 9.14
CA GLN A 437 -21.31 20.28 10.45
C GLN A 437 -20.57 18.95 10.31
N ASN A 438 -21.03 18.08 9.43
CA ASN A 438 -20.41 16.80 9.12
C ASN A 438 -18.99 17.00 8.52
N VAL A 439 -18.82 17.97 7.61
CA VAL A 439 -17.49 18.35 7.08
C VAL A 439 -16.59 18.89 8.21
N MET A 440 -17.11 19.77 9.05
CA MET A 440 -16.35 20.40 10.14
C MET A 440 -15.83 19.37 11.16
N ALA A 441 -16.66 18.39 11.52
CA ALA A 441 -16.23 17.30 12.40
C ALA A 441 -15.07 16.49 11.82
N ILE A 442 -15.07 16.25 10.49
CA ILE A 442 -13.98 15.53 9.81
C ILE A 442 -12.71 16.38 9.77
N LEU A 443 -12.84 17.70 9.52
CA LEU A 443 -11.69 18.61 9.55
C LEU A 443 -11.06 18.62 10.94
N GLU A 444 -11.87 18.73 12.00
CA GLU A 444 -11.40 18.72 13.39
C GLU A 444 -10.69 17.40 13.74
N GLU A 445 -11.26 16.25 13.36
CA GLU A 445 -10.64 14.94 13.52
C GLU A 445 -9.26 14.87 12.82
N ALA A 446 -9.13 15.53 11.67
CA ALA A 446 -7.90 15.62 10.90
C ALA A 446 -6.94 16.73 11.39
N GLY A 447 -7.30 17.49 12.42
CA GLY A 447 -6.49 18.57 12.97
C GLY A 447 -6.53 19.87 12.16
N TYR A 448 -7.57 20.07 11.35
CA TYR A 448 -7.79 21.25 10.51
C TYR A 448 -9.02 22.04 10.95
N GLY A 449 -9.00 23.34 10.66
CA GLY A 449 -10.15 24.24 10.78
C GLY A 449 -10.74 24.67 9.43
N PRO A 450 -11.90 25.36 9.42
CA PRO A 450 -12.57 25.84 8.22
C PRO A 450 -11.69 26.77 7.36
N GLU A 451 -10.76 27.49 7.97
CA GLU A 451 -9.77 28.35 7.31
C GLU A 451 -8.80 27.59 6.39
N HIS A 452 -8.73 26.27 6.52
CA HIS A 452 -7.90 25.41 5.67
C HIS A 452 -8.65 24.86 4.45
N VAL A 453 -9.96 25.13 4.31
CA VAL A 453 -10.77 24.64 3.20
C VAL A 453 -10.51 25.48 1.94
N VAL A 454 -9.81 24.89 0.97
CA VAL A 454 -9.51 25.55 -0.31
C VAL A 454 -10.65 25.41 -1.33
N ARG A 455 -11.44 24.34 -1.24
CA ARG A 455 -12.59 24.09 -2.12
C ARG A 455 -13.63 23.21 -1.42
N CYS A 456 -14.90 23.59 -1.54
CA CYS A 456 -16.04 22.76 -1.13
C CYS A 456 -17.09 22.77 -2.26
N GLY A 457 -17.47 21.59 -2.74
CA GLY A 457 -18.53 21.44 -3.75
C GLY A 457 -19.86 21.16 -3.06
N VAL A 458 -20.90 21.89 -3.44
CA VAL A 458 -22.27 21.65 -2.98
C VAL A 458 -23.08 21.06 -4.14
N TRP A 459 -23.71 19.93 -3.89
CA TRP A 459 -24.65 19.31 -4.83
C TRP A 459 -26.07 19.53 -4.33
N LEU A 460 -26.92 20.08 -5.19
CA LEU A 460 -28.34 20.28 -4.94
C LEU A 460 -29.12 19.29 -5.81
N ASP A 461 -30.14 18.67 -5.23
CA ASP A 461 -31.05 17.78 -5.96
C ASP A 461 -31.97 18.59 -6.90
N ASP A 462 -32.37 19.79 -6.47
CA ASP A 462 -33.11 20.75 -7.28
C ASP A 462 -32.37 22.08 -7.40
N THR A 463 -32.12 22.53 -8.63
CA THR A 463 -31.51 23.84 -8.90
C THR A 463 -32.29 25.02 -8.33
N ARG A 464 -33.61 24.87 -8.10
CA ARG A 464 -34.43 25.90 -7.46
C ARG A 464 -34.07 26.11 -5.99
N ASP A 465 -33.52 25.09 -5.32
CA ASP A 465 -33.09 25.21 -3.92
C ASP A 465 -31.84 26.07 -3.74
N PHE A 466 -31.16 26.43 -4.84
CA PHE A 466 -30.03 27.36 -4.81
C PHE A 466 -30.40 28.69 -4.13
N CYS A 467 -31.64 29.16 -4.33
CA CYS A 467 -32.13 30.41 -3.73
C CYS A 467 -32.33 30.32 -2.21
N LEU A 468 -32.50 29.12 -1.66
CA LEU A 468 -32.67 28.86 -0.24
C LEU A 468 -31.32 28.75 0.49
N VAL A 469 -30.28 28.29 -0.22
CA VAL A 469 -28.91 28.16 0.33
C VAL A 469 -28.12 29.48 0.21
N GLN A 470 -28.49 30.35 -0.75
CA GLN A 470 -27.89 31.67 -1.02
C GLN A 470 -26.35 31.72 -1.14
N PRO A 471 -25.64 30.71 -1.72
CA PRO A 471 -24.22 30.87 -1.93
C PRO A 471 -24.00 31.87 -3.06
N PRO A 472 -23.05 32.82 -2.93
CA PRO A 472 -22.75 33.69 -4.05
C PRO A 472 -22.07 32.90 -5.17
N CYS A 473 -22.39 33.24 -6.42
CA CYS A 473 -21.67 32.74 -7.58
C CYS A 473 -20.31 33.43 -7.65
N LEU A 474 -19.23 32.66 -7.67
CA LEU A 474 -17.85 33.16 -7.73
C LEU A 474 -17.22 32.77 -9.07
N GLY A 475 -16.61 33.71 -9.76
CA GLY A 475 -15.80 33.37 -10.93
C GLY A 475 -15.45 34.56 -11.81
N GLU A 476 -15.08 34.27 -13.05
CA GLU A 476 -14.64 35.30 -14.00
C GLU A 476 -15.68 35.46 -15.11
N GLY A 477 -16.23 36.67 -15.22
CA GLY A 477 -17.00 37.09 -16.39
C GLY A 477 -16.06 37.65 -17.47
N MET A 478 -16.13 37.08 -18.67
CA MET A 478 -15.27 37.42 -19.80
C MET A 478 -16.09 37.91 -20.99
N ILE A 479 -15.41 38.61 -21.90
CA ILE A 479 -15.93 38.91 -23.24
C ILE A 479 -15.75 37.64 -24.09
N GLU A 480 -16.81 37.17 -24.71
CA GLU A 480 -16.77 36.12 -25.74
C GLU A 480 -16.78 36.77 -27.13
N LEU A 481 -15.93 36.30 -28.04
CA LEU A 481 -16.04 36.58 -29.47
C LEU A 481 -16.32 35.27 -30.22
N SER A 482 -17.38 35.23 -31.02
CA SER A 482 -17.74 34.01 -31.77
C SER A 482 -18.45 34.33 -33.09
N GLY A 483 -18.36 33.45 -34.08
CA GLY A 483 -19.06 33.55 -35.36
C GLY A 483 -18.30 34.31 -36.47
N GLN A 484 -18.88 34.31 -37.68
CA GLN A 484 -18.37 35.00 -38.87
C GLN A 484 -19.52 35.77 -39.55
N PRO A 485 -19.58 37.12 -39.47
CA PRO A 485 -18.61 38.00 -38.79
C PRO A 485 -18.60 37.82 -37.26
N LEU A 486 -17.47 38.16 -36.62
CA LEU A 486 -17.30 38.04 -35.16
C LEU A 486 -18.37 38.84 -34.41
N GLN A 487 -19.07 38.15 -33.52
CA GLN A 487 -20.06 38.71 -32.60
C GLN A 487 -19.48 38.76 -31.20
N ARG A 488 -19.70 39.88 -30.51
CA ARG A 488 -19.37 40.02 -29.09
C ARG A 488 -20.52 39.52 -28.23
N ARG A 489 -20.20 38.62 -27.30
CA ARG A 489 -21.07 38.13 -26.24
C ARG A 489 -20.31 38.22 -24.91
N PHE A 490 -20.94 37.76 -23.84
CA PHE A 490 -20.29 37.52 -22.56
C PHE A 490 -20.20 36.02 -22.33
N GLY A 491 -19.26 35.59 -21.52
CA GLY A 491 -19.27 34.23 -21.02
C GLY A 491 -18.28 33.96 -19.91
N GLY A 492 -18.18 32.70 -19.56
CA GLY A 492 -17.73 32.25 -18.25
C GLY A 492 -18.82 31.42 -17.62
N ASP A 493 -18.50 30.17 -17.28
CA ASP A 493 -19.51 29.18 -16.89
C ASP A 493 -20.27 29.63 -15.64
N THR A 494 -19.56 30.18 -14.65
CA THR A 494 -20.13 30.69 -13.40
C THR A 494 -21.03 31.89 -13.61
N LEU A 495 -20.68 32.79 -14.54
CA LEU A 495 -21.50 33.94 -14.91
C LEU A 495 -22.76 33.50 -15.66
N ASN A 496 -22.62 32.58 -16.60
CA ASN A 496 -23.75 32.03 -17.36
C ASN A 496 -24.74 31.32 -16.42
N THR A 497 -24.22 30.58 -15.43
CA THR A 497 -25.04 30.00 -14.36
C THR A 497 -25.75 31.07 -13.54
N ALA A 498 -25.05 32.14 -13.13
CA ALA A 498 -25.65 33.24 -12.37
C ALA A 498 -26.79 33.92 -13.15
N ILE A 499 -26.60 34.18 -14.45
CA ILE A 499 -27.64 34.75 -15.32
C ILE A 499 -28.83 33.80 -15.46
N TYR A 500 -28.58 32.50 -15.64
CA TYR A 500 -29.66 31.51 -15.73
C TYR A 500 -30.48 31.45 -14.43
N LEU A 501 -29.80 31.47 -13.28
CA LEU A 501 -30.43 31.52 -11.97
C LEU A 501 -31.24 32.79 -11.78
N ALA A 502 -30.69 33.95 -12.15
CA ALA A 502 -31.38 35.24 -12.03
C ALA A 502 -32.69 35.25 -12.84
N ARG A 503 -32.67 34.69 -14.05
CA ARG A 503 -33.88 34.51 -14.87
C ARG A 503 -34.87 33.53 -14.27
N LEU A 504 -34.41 32.39 -13.75
CA LEU A 504 -35.26 31.38 -13.12
C LEU A 504 -35.94 31.93 -11.85
N LEU A 505 -35.27 32.84 -11.15
CA LEU A 505 -35.69 33.42 -9.89
C LEU A 505 -36.29 34.82 -10.03
N ALA A 506 -36.64 35.26 -11.25
CA ALA A 506 -37.12 36.62 -11.49
C ALA A 506 -38.36 37.00 -10.65
N ASP A 507 -39.21 36.01 -10.30
CA ASP A 507 -40.40 36.18 -9.46
C ASP A 507 -40.16 35.81 -7.97
N SER A 508 -38.91 35.57 -7.58
CA SER A 508 -38.49 35.16 -6.24
C SER A 508 -37.94 36.35 -5.43
N PRO A 509 -38.09 36.39 -4.10
CA PRO A 509 -37.49 37.45 -3.26
C PRO A 509 -35.97 37.29 -3.06
N HIS A 510 -35.30 36.46 -3.85
CA HIS A 510 -33.91 36.06 -3.64
C HIS A 510 -33.00 36.64 -4.73
N ASP A 511 -31.93 37.32 -4.30
CA ASP A 511 -30.93 37.90 -5.20
C ASP A 511 -29.84 36.88 -5.58
N VAL A 512 -29.42 36.88 -6.84
CA VAL A 512 -28.27 36.08 -7.31
C VAL A 512 -27.02 36.95 -7.29
N ARG A 513 -26.19 36.80 -6.25
CA ARG A 513 -24.96 37.57 -6.06
C ARG A 513 -23.81 37.00 -6.89
N TYR A 514 -23.09 37.87 -7.60
CA TYR A 514 -21.87 37.50 -8.34
C TYR A 514 -20.63 38.18 -7.75
N LEU A 515 -19.65 37.39 -7.31
CA LEU A 515 -18.35 37.86 -6.85
C LEU A 515 -17.32 37.68 -7.96
N SER A 516 -16.73 38.78 -8.42
CA SER A 516 -15.70 38.84 -9.45
C SER A 516 -14.92 40.16 -9.35
N GLY A 517 -13.79 40.24 -10.06
CA GLY A 517 -13.10 41.50 -10.34
C GLY A 517 -13.45 42.03 -11.74
N MET A 518 -13.61 43.36 -11.88
CA MET A 518 -13.85 44.04 -13.16
C MET A 518 -13.01 45.31 -13.30
N GLY A 519 -12.76 45.76 -14.54
CA GLY A 519 -12.04 46.99 -14.83
C GLY A 519 -12.88 48.26 -14.69
N GLN A 520 -12.25 49.42 -14.89
CA GLN A 520 -12.92 50.73 -15.01
C GLN A 520 -13.22 51.15 -16.45
N ASP A 521 -12.82 50.32 -17.41
CA ASP A 521 -12.94 50.58 -18.83
C ASP A 521 -14.41 50.47 -19.31
N LYS A 522 -14.64 50.91 -20.55
CA LYS A 522 -15.99 50.95 -21.12
C LYS A 522 -16.62 49.56 -21.27
N LEU A 523 -15.82 48.52 -21.54
CA LEU A 523 -16.31 47.16 -21.70
C LEU A 523 -16.70 46.57 -20.35
N SER A 524 -15.89 46.78 -19.31
CA SER A 524 -16.25 46.37 -17.96
C SER A 524 -17.55 47.00 -17.48
N LYS A 525 -17.71 48.31 -17.70
CA LYS A 525 -18.95 49.02 -17.35
C LYS A 525 -20.16 48.50 -18.11
N GLN A 526 -20.01 48.19 -19.40
CA GLN A 526 -21.09 47.62 -20.19
C GLN A 526 -21.48 46.23 -19.69
N LEU A 527 -20.50 45.36 -19.43
CA LEU A 527 -20.76 44.02 -18.90
C LEU A 527 -21.52 44.07 -17.57
N LEU A 528 -21.14 44.97 -16.66
CA LEU A 528 -21.85 45.13 -15.39
C LEU A 528 -23.29 45.60 -15.57
N ALA A 529 -23.53 46.55 -16.49
CA ALA A 529 -24.88 46.99 -16.80
C ALA A 529 -25.73 45.86 -17.42
N ASP A 530 -25.13 45.06 -18.31
CA ASP A 530 -25.80 43.92 -18.94
C ASP A 530 -26.15 42.84 -17.89
N TRP A 531 -25.23 42.51 -16.97
CA TRP A 531 -25.49 41.52 -15.90
C TRP A 531 -26.56 42.00 -14.93
N GLN A 532 -26.54 43.29 -14.58
CA GLN A 532 -27.56 43.89 -13.72
C GLN A 532 -28.94 43.88 -14.39
N ALA A 533 -29.00 44.10 -15.70
CA ALA A 533 -30.25 44.02 -16.47
C ALA A 533 -30.84 42.59 -16.52
N GLU A 534 -29.99 41.57 -16.41
CA GLU A 534 -30.38 40.16 -16.30
C GLU A 534 -30.80 39.75 -14.87
N GLY A 535 -30.76 40.67 -13.90
CA GLY A 535 -31.14 40.41 -12.51
C GLY A 535 -30.01 39.88 -11.62
N VAL A 536 -28.76 39.94 -12.07
CA VAL A 536 -27.59 39.56 -11.25
C VAL A 536 -27.22 40.72 -10.31
N ASP A 537 -27.07 40.44 -9.02
CA ASP A 537 -26.56 41.40 -8.05
C ASP A 537 -25.03 41.56 -8.20
N VAL A 538 -24.66 42.73 -8.75
CA VAL A 538 -23.27 43.15 -9.01
C VAL A 538 -22.68 44.03 -7.90
N SER A 539 -23.37 44.19 -6.77
CA SER A 539 -22.89 45.02 -5.64
C SER A 539 -21.57 44.53 -5.02
N HIS A 540 -21.25 43.25 -5.23
CA HIS A 540 -20.04 42.59 -4.74
C HIS A 540 -18.90 42.50 -5.76
N ILE A 541 -19.01 43.20 -6.89
CA ILE A 541 -17.92 43.27 -7.87
C ILE A 541 -16.84 44.24 -7.40
N VAL A 542 -15.59 43.77 -7.35
CA VAL A 542 -14.43 44.60 -7.03
C VAL A 542 -13.90 45.27 -8.28
N ILE A 543 -13.92 46.60 -8.28
CA ILE A 543 -13.38 47.40 -9.40
C ILE A 543 -11.86 47.54 -9.25
N GLN A 544 -11.13 47.05 -10.25
CA GLN A 544 -9.68 47.12 -10.32
C GLN A 544 -9.21 48.17 -11.34
N PRO A 545 -8.65 49.31 -10.90
CA PRO A 545 -8.16 50.35 -11.78
C PRO A 545 -7.06 49.83 -12.73
N GLY A 546 -7.15 50.18 -14.01
CA GLY A 546 -6.14 49.83 -15.02
C GLY A 546 -6.18 48.38 -15.52
N LYS A 547 -7.06 47.53 -14.99
CA LYS A 547 -7.27 46.15 -15.47
C LYS A 547 -8.42 46.08 -16.46
N LEU A 548 -8.38 45.05 -17.31
CA LEU A 548 -9.41 44.75 -18.31
C LEU A 548 -10.11 43.43 -17.96
N PRO A 549 -11.34 43.19 -18.45
CA PRO A 549 -11.98 41.89 -18.34
C PRO A 549 -11.24 40.87 -19.23
N GLY A 550 -11.30 39.59 -18.86
CA GLY A 550 -10.77 38.52 -19.71
C GLY A 550 -11.49 38.48 -21.06
N LEU A 551 -10.78 38.04 -22.09
CA LEU A 551 -11.31 37.83 -23.43
C LEU A 551 -11.17 36.36 -23.80
N TYR A 552 -12.18 35.76 -24.41
CA TYR A 552 -12.04 34.50 -25.10
C TYR A 552 -12.74 34.50 -26.45
N MET A 553 -12.23 33.69 -27.37
CA MET A 553 -12.78 33.51 -28.70
C MET A 553 -13.14 32.05 -28.93
N VAL A 554 -14.29 31.81 -29.55
CA VAL A 554 -14.74 30.49 -29.97
C VAL A 554 -14.75 30.45 -31.49
N GLU A 555 -13.95 29.55 -32.05
CA GLU A 555 -14.01 29.20 -33.46
C GLU A 555 -14.67 27.85 -33.62
N THR A 556 -15.62 27.75 -34.55
CA THR A 556 -16.23 26.48 -34.93
C THR A 556 -15.82 26.18 -36.36
N ASP A 557 -15.19 25.04 -36.58
CA ASP A 557 -14.79 24.61 -37.92
C ASP A 557 -15.97 24.11 -38.75
N ALA A 558 -15.70 23.69 -40.00
CA ALA A 558 -16.72 23.21 -40.92
C ALA A 558 -17.34 21.86 -40.50
N GLN A 559 -16.69 21.13 -39.58
CA GLN A 559 -17.13 19.86 -39.02
C GLN A 559 -17.93 20.04 -37.71
N GLY A 560 -17.98 21.27 -37.18
CA GLY A 560 -18.66 21.60 -35.93
C GLY A 560 -17.78 21.49 -34.69
N GLU A 561 -16.47 21.26 -34.84
CA GLU A 561 -15.52 21.21 -33.73
C GLU A 561 -15.23 22.62 -33.22
N ARG A 562 -15.27 22.81 -31.90
CA ARG A 562 -15.08 24.11 -31.24
C ARG A 562 -13.68 24.25 -30.67
N SER A 563 -12.94 25.25 -31.13
CA SER A 563 -11.67 25.70 -30.57
C SER A 563 -11.86 26.95 -29.70
N PHE A 564 -11.16 26.99 -28.56
CA PHE A 564 -11.25 28.08 -27.58
C PHE A 564 -9.90 28.76 -27.39
N PHE A 565 -9.87 30.08 -27.51
CA PHE A 565 -8.68 30.90 -27.32
C PHE A 565 -8.90 31.88 -26.16
N TYR A 566 -7.97 31.96 -25.22
CA TYR A 566 -8.13 32.77 -24.00
C TYR A 566 -7.02 33.80 -23.84
N TRP A 567 -7.41 35.05 -23.54
CA TRP A 567 -6.56 36.15 -23.13
C TRP A 567 -7.03 36.68 -21.78
N ARG A 568 -6.59 36.02 -20.70
CA ARG A 568 -7.02 36.29 -19.31
C ARG A 568 -5.90 36.25 -18.28
N SER A 569 -4.64 36.31 -18.72
CA SER A 569 -3.47 36.28 -17.81
C SER A 569 -3.40 37.51 -16.90
N ASP A 570 -3.91 38.65 -17.37
CA ASP A 570 -3.88 39.94 -16.65
C ASP A 570 -5.29 40.50 -16.38
N SER A 571 -6.31 39.63 -16.35
CA SER A 571 -7.68 40.08 -16.14
C SER A 571 -7.93 40.57 -14.71
N ALA A 572 -8.90 41.47 -14.56
CA ALA A 572 -9.31 42.01 -13.26
C ALA A 572 -9.76 40.92 -12.28
N ALA A 573 -10.51 39.92 -12.75
CA ALA A 573 -10.95 38.81 -11.91
C ALA A 573 -9.79 37.94 -11.43
N ARG A 574 -8.82 37.64 -12.30
CA ARG A 574 -7.64 36.85 -11.93
C ARG A 574 -6.78 37.55 -10.89
N HIS A 575 -6.61 38.87 -11.01
CA HIS A 575 -5.91 39.65 -10.01
C HIS A 575 -6.65 39.68 -8.68
N TYR A 576 -7.98 39.82 -8.71
CA TYR A 576 -8.80 39.82 -7.50
C TYR A 576 -8.71 38.51 -6.72
N PHE A 577 -8.72 37.36 -7.41
CA PHE A 577 -8.63 36.06 -6.75
C PHE A 577 -7.20 35.63 -6.39
N ALA A 578 -6.19 36.37 -6.86
CA ALA A 578 -4.79 36.11 -6.53
C ALA A 578 -4.27 37.01 -5.39
N SER A 579 -4.99 38.09 -5.06
CA SER A 579 -4.74 38.97 -3.92
C SER A 579 -5.49 38.50 -2.69
#